data_AF-A0A538R580-F1
#
_entry.id   AF-A0A538R580-F1
#
_cell.length_a   1.000
_cell.length_b   1.000
_cell.length_c   1.000
_cell.angle_alpha   90.00
_cell.angle_beta   90.00
_cell.angle_gamma   90.00
#
_symmetry.space_group_name_H-M   'P 1'
#
loop_
_entity.id
_entity.type
_entity.pdbx_description
1 polymer ?
#
loop_
_entity_poly.entity_id
_entity_poly.type
_entity_poly.pdbx_seq_one_letter_code
_entity_poly.pdbx_strand_id
1 'polypeptide(L)'
;MRTSTLRALLSGLLILALPAMAEIGGVRGPVALTTVVVSAAPAEGDRMVKVSPELQALYRAYLAIQGTGAPLVPPDPLVRVVDGRVVIDAVASSNVDDLRAELVALGLQRAALAGRIVSGQLPISAIAAMA
;
A
#
# COMPACT_ATOMS: atom_id res chain seq x y z
N MET A 1 25.88 -45.98 12.00
CA MET A 1 25.13 -44.85 12.60
C MET A 1 24.76 -43.88 11.48
N ARG A 2 23.45 -43.67 11.28
CA ARG A 2 22.86 -42.53 10.56
C ARG A 2 23.34 -41.24 11.28
N THR A 3 23.62 -40.10 10.65
CA THR A 3 22.72 -39.27 9.83
C THR A 3 23.52 -38.15 9.11
N SER A 4 23.26 -38.02 7.80
CA SER A 4 22.92 -36.77 7.08
C SER A 4 23.92 -35.60 7.09
N THR A 5 24.79 -35.38 6.09
CA THR A 5 24.54 -34.77 4.76
C THR A 5 23.59 -33.57 4.73
N LEU A 6 24.11 -32.37 4.46
CA LEU A 6 23.83 -31.66 3.19
C LEU A 6 24.79 -30.47 2.96
N ARG A 7 25.69 -30.64 1.98
CA ARG A 7 26.30 -29.57 1.18
C ARG A 7 25.25 -29.15 0.15
N ALA A 8 25.02 -27.86 -0.05
CA ALA A 8 24.62 -27.24 -1.32
C ALA A 8 24.47 -25.73 -1.11
N LEU A 9 25.30 -24.89 -1.73
CA LEU A 9 25.14 -24.34 -3.10
C LEU A 9 24.05 -23.25 -3.16
N LEU A 10 24.45 -22.00 -3.40
CA LEU A 10 24.07 -21.17 -4.56
C LEU A 10 24.50 -19.72 -4.28
N SER A 11 25.58 -19.25 -4.90
CA SER A 11 25.58 -18.64 -6.25
C SER A 11 25.08 -17.20 -6.21
N GLY A 12 26.02 -16.29 -6.45
CA GLY A 12 25.72 -14.87 -6.63
C GLY A 12 24.78 -14.63 -7.80
N LEU A 13 24.08 -13.51 -7.74
CA LEU A 13 23.54 -12.87 -8.92
C LEU A 13 23.80 -11.37 -8.81
N LEU A 14 24.88 -10.96 -9.46
CA LEU A 14 25.17 -9.61 -9.88
C LEU A 14 23.99 -9.15 -10.75
N ILE A 15 23.04 -8.41 -10.17
CA ILE A 15 21.97 -7.78 -10.95
C ILE A 15 22.58 -6.54 -11.61
N LEU A 16 23.15 -6.76 -12.80
CA LEU A 16 23.30 -5.73 -13.82
C LEU A 16 21.91 -5.15 -14.09
N ALA A 17 21.63 -3.99 -13.50
CA ALA A 17 20.45 -3.21 -13.79
C ALA A 17 20.53 -2.68 -15.23
N LEU A 18 20.09 -3.50 -16.18
CA LEU A 18 19.68 -3.03 -17.50
C LEU A 18 18.38 -2.25 -17.29
N PRO A 19 18.34 -0.93 -17.52
CA PRO A 19 17.08 -0.22 -17.52
C PRO A 19 16.31 -0.68 -18.75
N ALA A 20 15.22 -1.42 -18.52
CA ALA A 20 14.22 -1.64 -19.56
C ALA A 20 13.67 -0.27 -19.95
N MET A 21 14.08 0.21 -21.12
CA MET A 21 13.55 1.41 -21.76
C MET A 21 12.10 1.14 -22.18
N ALA A 22 11.16 1.38 -21.26
CA ALA A 22 9.77 1.57 -21.60
C ALA A 22 9.60 3.03 -22.02
N GLU A 23 9.66 3.28 -23.33
CA GLU A 23 9.21 4.54 -23.94
C GLU A 23 7.70 4.67 -23.75
N ILE A 24 7.31 5.35 -22.66
CA ILE A 24 5.99 5.95 -22.52
C ILE A 24 6.26 7.45 -22.45
N GLY A 25 5.85 8.16 -23.50
CA GLY A 25 6.21 9.54 -23.77
C GLY A 25 6.07 10.47 -22.57
N GLY A 26 7.14 11.21 -22.30
CA GLY A 26 7.01 12.63 -21.96
C GLY A 26 7.17 13.08 -20.51
N VAL A 27 7.57 12.25 -19.55
CA VAL A 27 7.91 12.75 -18.19
C VAL A 27 9.21 12.15 -17.70
N ARG A 28 10.30 12.93 -17.81
CA ARG A 28 11.64 12.58 -17.33
C ARG A 28 11.77 12.98 -15.85
N GLY A 29 11.66 12.02 -14.94
CA GLY A 29 11.98 12.21 -13.53
C GLY A 29 12.15 10.87 -12.81
N PRO A 30 13.06 10.75 -11.82
CA PRO A 30 13.21 9.52 -11.05
C PRO A 30 11.92 9.22 -10.27
N VAL A 31 11.25 8.12 -10.61
CA VAL A 31 10.08 7.64 -9.88
C VAL A 31 10.56 7.05 -8.55
N ALA A 32 10.59 7.87 -7.51
CA ALA A 32 10.76 7.37 -6.14
C ALA A 32 9.48 6.63 -5.73
N LEU A 33 9.61 5.32 -5.53
CA LEU A 33 8.58 4.47 -4.93
C LEU A 33 8.61 4.72 -3.42
N THR A 34 7.74 5.59 -2.91
CA THR A 34 7.58 5.75 -1.46
C THR A 34 6.26 5.12 -1.01
N THR A 35 6.39 4.24 -0.02
CA THR A 35 5.37 3.35 0.54
C THR A 35 4.70 4.00 1.76
N VAL A 36 3.37 3.94 1.84
CA VAL A 36 2.59 4.37 3.03
C VAL A 36 2.25 3.13 3.86
N VAL A 37 2.79 3.04 5.08
CA VAL A 37 2.61 1.91 6.00
C VAL A 37 1.46 2.17 6.99
N VAL A 38 0.41 1.36 6.92
CA VAL A 38 -0.69 1.28 7.89
C VAL A 38 -0.37 0.14 8.87
N SER A 39 -0.60 0.28 10.18
CA SER A 39 -0.32 -0.77 11.17
C SER A 39 -1.55 -1.06 12.02
N ALA A 40 -2.10 -2.27 11.93
CA ALA A 40 -3.15 -2.75 12.83
C ALA A 40 -2.51 -3.29 14.12
N ALA A 41 -3.17 -3.06 15.28
CA ALA A 41 -2.87 -3.64 16.60
C ALA A 41 -3.96 -4.67 16.97
N PRO A 42 -3.71 -5.70 17.81
CA PRO A 42 -4.76 -6.59 18.26
C PRO A 42 -5.28 -6.12 19.63
N ALA A 43 -6.58 -5.86 19.73
CA ALA A 43 -7.28 -5.74 21.02
C ALA A 43 -8.75 -6.14 20.85
N GLU A 44 -9.27 -6.89 21.82
CA GLU A 44 -10.69 -7.15 21.99
C GLU A 44 -11.49 -5.85 21.91
N GLY A 45 -12.48 -5.80 21.01
CA GLY A 45 -13.59 -4.85 21.08
C GLY A 45 -13.46 -3.53 20.32
N ASP A 46 -12.30 -3.14 19.81
CA ASP A 46 -12.14 -1.88 19.07
C ASP A 46 -11.09 -2.06 17.95
N ARG A 47 -11.54 -2.44 16.75
CA ARG A 47 -10.68 -2.63 15.57
C ARG A 47 -10.28 -1.27 15.01
N MET A 48 -9.38 -0.58 15.71
CA MET A 48 -8.81 0.67 15.25
C MET A 48 -7.76 0.38 14.16
N VAL A 49 -8.16 0.53 12.90
CA VAL A 49 -7.21 0.60 11.78
C VAL A 49 -6.44 1.91 11.95
N LYS A 50 -5.13 1.84 12.24
CA LYS A 50 -4.36 3.06 12.44
C LYS A 50 -4.06 3.73 11.09
N VAL A 51 -4.85 4.76 10.76
CA VAL A 51 -4.66 5.57 9.55
C VAL A 51 -3.54 6.60 9.78
N SER A 52 -2.58 6.67 8.86
CA SER A 52 -1.47 7.61 8.94
C SER A 52 -1.95 9.08 8.78
N PRO A 53 -1.24 10.07 9.35
CA PRO A 53 -1.59 11.48 9.20
C PRO A 53 -1.69 11.94 7.74
N GLU A 54 -0.87 11.36 6.86
CA GLU A 54 -0.83 11.66 5.42
C GLU A 54 -2.12 11.20 4.73
N LEU A 55 -2.63 10.02 5.07
CA LEU A 55 -3.93 9.53 4.58
C LEU A 55 -5.09 10.36 5.12
N GLN A 56 -5.01 10.82 6.38
CA GLN A 56 -6.02 11.74 6.92
C GLN A 56 -6.00 13.10 6.21
N ALA A 57 -4.80 13.63 5.89
CA ALA A 57 -4.66 14.85 5.12
C ALA A 57 -5.19 14.69 3.69
N LEU A 58 -4.93 13.55 3.05
CA LEU A 58 -5.51 13.20 1.76
C LEU A 58 -7.05 13.20 1.81
N TYR A 59 -7.63 12.56 2.83
CA TYR A 59 -9.09 12.51 2.97
C TYR A 59 -9.70 13.91 3.17
N ARG A 60 -9.06 14.78 3.95
CA ARG A 60 -9.50 16.19 4.08
C ARG A 60 -9.42 16.94 2.75
N ALA A 61 -8.34 16.77 1.98
CA ALA A 61 -8.21 17.37 0.66
C ALA A 61 -9.27 16.85 -0.32
N TYR A 62 -9.58 15.55 -0.25
CA TYR A 62 -10.67 14.94 -0.99
C TYR A 62 -12.01 15.58 -0.65
N LEU A 63 -12.36 15.72 0.63
CA LEU A 63 -13.60 16.39 1.03
C LEU A 63 -13.69 17.85 0.55
N ALA A 64 -12.58 18.58 0.55
CA ALA A 64 -12.55 19.99 0.13
C ALA A 64 -12.87 20.18 -1.36
N ILE A 65 -12.61 19.17 -2.20
CA ILE A 65 -12.91 19.23 -3.64
C ILE A 65 -14.24 18.55 -4.01
N GLN A 66 -14.89 17.86 -3.08
CA GLN A 66 -16.15 17.18 -3.35
C GLN A 66 -17.22 18.21 -3.75
N GLY A 67 -17.78 18.05 -4.95
CA GLY A 67 -18.77 18.98 -5.51
C GLY A 67 -18.21 20.25 -6.16
N THR A 68 -16.89 20.45 -6.15
CA THR A 68 -16.26 21.62 -6.82
C THR A 68 -15.80 21.31 -8.25
N GLY A 69 -15.59 20.03 -8.57
CA GLY A 69 -15.03 19.59 -9.85
C GLY A 69 -13.53 19.86 -10.00
N ALA A 70 -12.88 20.40 -8.98
CA ALA A 70 -11.43 20.62 -8.97
C ALA A 70 -10.68 19.27 -8.91
N PRO A 71 -9.51 19.14 -9.58
CA PRO A 71 -8.70 17.94 -9.48
C PRO A 71 -8.14 17.79 -8.05
N LEU A 72 -8.10 16.54 -7.56
CA LEU A 72 -7.47 16.24 -6.27
C LEU A 72 -5.95 16.38 -6.38
N VAL A 73 -5.38 17.28 -5.59
CA VAL A 73 -3.94 17.39 -5.39
C VAL A 73 -3.59 16.81 -4.02
N PRO A 74 -2.90 15.66 -3.94
CA PRO A 74 -2.45 15.11 -2.67
C PRO A 74 -1.57 16.13 -1.91
N PRO A 75 -1.83 16.38 -0.62
CA PRO A 75 -1.00 17.29 0.18
C PRO A 75 0.44 16.80 0.33
N ASP A 76 0.62 15.48 0.31
CA ASP A 76 1.92 14.82 0.34
C ASP A 76 2.21 14.20 -1.04
N PRO A 77 3.28 14.61 -1.74
CA PRO A 77 3.64 14.07 -3.05
C PRO A 77 4.02 12.58 -3.03
N LEU A 78 4.29 12.01 -1.85
CA LEU A 78 4.60 10.59 -1.66
C LEU A 78 3.32 9.74 -1.66
N VAL A 79 2.16 10.35 -1.43
CA VAL A 79 0.87 9.66 -1.46
C VAL A 79 0.43 9.48 -2.91
N ARG A 80 0.55 8.24 -3.39
CA ARG A 80 0.16 7.88 -4.76
C ARG A 80 -1.36 7.69 -4.86
N VAL A 81 -1.99 8.57 -5.64
CA VAL A 81 -3.39 8.46 -6.03
C VAL A 81 -3.49 8.06 -7.51
N VAL A 82 -4.30 7.05 -7.79
CA VAL A 82 -4.61 6.56 -9.14
C VAL A 82 -6.13 6.39 -9.23
N ASP A 83 -6.77 7.08 -10.18
CA ASP A 83 -8.21 6.97 -10.44
C ASP A 83 -9.10 7.09 -9.17
N GLY A 84 -8.79 8.05 -8.30
CA GLY A 84 -9.53 8.28 -7.04
C GLY A 84 -9.28 7.22 -5.95
N ARG A 85 -8.25 6.39 -6.12
CA ARG A 85 -7.81 5.38 -5.16
C ARG A 85 -6.40 5.68 -4.68
N VAL A 86 -6.13 5.43 -3.42
CA VAL A 86 -4.80 5.57 -2.82
C VAL A 86 -4.12 4.21 -2.72
N VAL A 87 -2.82 4.16 -3.03
CA VAL A 87 -2.01 2.97 -2.81
C VAL A 87 -1.64 2.88 -1.33
N ILE A 88 -1.90 1.73 -0.70
CA ILE A 88 -1.61 1.49 0.71
C ILE A 88 -0.82 0.21 0.91
N ASP A 89 -0.02 0.16 1.96
CA ASP A 89 0.59 -1.05 2.53
C ASP A 89 0.12 -1.19 3.98
N ALA A 90 -0.77 -2.13 4.28
CA ALA A 90 -1.34 -2.33 5.60
C ALA A 90 -0.78 -3.57 6.31
N VAL A 91 -0.26 -3.38 7.51
CA VAL A 91 0.34 -4.41 8.34
C VAL A 91 -0.74 -4.96 9.29
N ALA A 92 -0.99 -6.25 9.22
CA ALA A 92 -1.84 -6.95 10.17
C ALA A 92 -1.14 -7.12 11.52
N SER A 93 -1.87 -6.81 12.59
CA SER A 93 -1.50 -7.15 13.97
C SER A 93 -1.52 -8.64 14.21
N SER A 94 -2.60 -9.28 13.75
CA SER A 94 -2.93 -10.66 14.02
C SER A 94 -3.10 -11.42 12.70
N ASN A 95 -4.34 -11.55 12.23
CA ASN A 95 -4.68 -12.33 11.05
C ASN A 95 -4.66 -11.45 9.79
N VAL A 96 -3.74 -11.76 8.89
CA VAL A 96 -3.58 -11.03 7.62
C VAL A 96 -4.72 -11.29 6.65
N ASP A 97 -5.33 -12.47 6.69
CA ASP A 97 -6.48 -12.81 5.84
C ASP A 97 -7.74 -12.05 6.28
N ASP A 98 -7.95 -11.89 7.58
CA ASP A 98 -9.06 -11.08 8.12
C ASP A 98 -8.89 -9.60 7.72
N LEU A 99 -7.69 -9.03 7.88
CA LEU A 99 -7.39 -7.66 7.45
C LEU A 99 -7.62 -7.50 5.94
N ARG A 100 -7.18 -8.46 5.13
CA ARG A 100 -7.41 -8.42 3.68
C ARG A 100 -8.89 -8.45 3.36
N ALA A 101 -9.67 -9.33 4.01
CA ALA A 101 -11.10 -9.43 3.78
C ALA A 101 -11.81 -8.11 4.14
N GLU A 102 -11.44 -7.48 5.25
CA GLU A 102 -11.96 -6.17 5.66
C GLU A 102 -11.63 -5.08 4.63
N LEU A 103 -10.36 -4.98 4.20
CA LEU A 103 -9.96 -3.99 3.20
C LEU A 103 -10.65 -4.22 1.85
N VAL A 104 -10.83 -5.48 1.44
CA VAL A 104 -11.59 -5.83 0.21
C VAL A 104 -13.06 -5.44 0.36
N ALA A 105 -13.68 -5.65 1.53
CA ALA A 105 -15.05 -5.20 1.80
C ALA A 105 -15.17 -3.66 1.76
N LEU A 106 -14.11 -2.94 2.15
CA LEU A 106 -13.97 -1.48 1.99
C LEU A 106 -13.66 -1.04 0.55
N GLY A 107 -13.50 -1.98 -0.39
CA GLY A 107 -13.31 -1.71 -1.81
C GLY A 107 -11.86 -1.73 -2.28
N LEU A 108 -10.93 -2.31 -1.50
CA LEU A 108 -9.54 -2.55 -1.89
C LEU A 108 -9.49 -3.36 -3.19
N GLN A 109 -8.76 -2.84 -4.17
CA GLN A 109 -8.48 -3.50 -5.44
C GLN A 109 -7.01 -3.86 -5.55
N ARG A 110 -6.72 -4.83 -6.42
CA ARG A 110 -5.34 -5.32 -6.65
C ARG A 110 -4.64 -5.74 -5.35
N ALA A 111 -5.40 -6.38 -4.45
CA ALA A 111 -4.92 -6.82 -3.16
C ALA A 111 -3.78 -7.84 -3.33
N ALA A 112 -2.64 -7.57 -2.70
CA ALA A 112 -1.48 -8.43 -2.65
C ALA A 112 -1.09 -8.69 -1.19
N LEU A 113 -0.58 -9.89 -0.92
CA LEU A 113 -0.12 -10.29 0.41
C LEU A 113 1.39 -10.52 0.40
N ALA A 114 2.07 -9.96 1.40
CA ALA A 114 3.49 -10.17 1.65
C ALA A 114 3.75 -10.32 3.16
N GLY A 115 3.79 -11.56 3.65
CA GLY A 115 3.92 -11.83 5.08
C GLY A 115 2.70 -11.30 5.85
N ARG A 116 2.91 -10.28 6.70
CA ARG A 116 1.83 -9.59 7.43
C ARG A 116 1.30 -8.35 6.71
N ILE A 117 1.77 -8.06 5.50
CA ILE A 117 1.41 -6.85 4.77
C ILE A 117 0.35 -7.18 3.72
N VAL A 118 -0.70 -6.37 3.68
CA VAL A 118 -1.73 -6.32 2.64
C VAL A 118 -1.54 -5.03 1.86
N SER A 119 -1.15 -5.14 0.61
CA SER A 119 -0.96 -4.01 -0.30
C SER A 119 -2.12 -3.89 -1.28
N GLY A 120 -2.46 -2.69 -1.72
CA GLY A 120 -3.43 -2.53 -2.79
C GLY A 120 -3.87 -1.08 -3.02
N GLN A 121 -4.92 -0.93 -3.83
CA GLN A 121 -5.52 0.37 -4.17
C GLN A 121 -6.87 0.52 -3.47
N LEU A 122 -6.95 1.40 -2.49
CA LEU A 122 -8.14 1.64 -1.68
C LEU A 122 -8.87 2.90 -2.14
N PRO A 123 -10.21 2.92 -2.29
CA PRO A 123 -10.95 4.15 -2.54
C PRO A 123 -10.65 5.21 -1.47
N ILE A 124 -10.42 6.46 -1.86
CA ILE A 124 -10.17 7.55 -0.90
C ILE A 124 -11.39 7.76 0.01
N SER A 125 -12.60 7.51 -0.50
CA SER A 125 -13.84 7.53 0.29
C SER A 125 -13.87 6.49 1.42
N ALA A 126 -13.12 5.39 1.29
CA ALA A 126 -13.07 4.34 2.31
C ALA A 126 -12.19 4.72 3.52
N ILE A 127 -11.39 5.78 3.42
CA ILE A 127 -10.58 6.28 4.55
C ILE A 127 -11.47 6.67 5.72
N ALA A 128 -12.68 7.18 5.46
CA ALA A 128 -13.67 7.53 6.49
C ALA A 128 -14.08 6.36 7.38
N ALA A 129 -14.06 5.13 6.86
CA ALA A 129 -14.46 3.94 7.59
C ALA A 129 -13.31 3.34 8.42
N MET A 130 -12.09 3.87 8.27
CA MET A 130 -10.88 3.42 8.97
C MET A 130 -10.38 4.43 10.00
N ALA A 131 -10.74 5.71 9.84
CA ALA A 131 -10.31 6.83 10.68
C ALA A 131 -11.20 6.99 11.92
#